data_AF-W2PH40-F1
#
_entry.id   AF-W2PH40-F1
#
_cell.length_a   1.000
_cell.length_b   1.000
_cell.length_c   1.000
_cell.angle_alpha   90.00
_cell.angle_beta   90.00
_cell.angle_gamma   90.00
#
_symmetry.space_group_name_H-M   'P 1'
#
loop_
_entity.id
_entity.type
_entity.pdbx_description
1 polymer ?
#
loop_
_entity_poly.entity_id
_entity_poly.type
_entity_poly.pdbx_seq_one_letter_code
_entity_poly.pdbx_strand_id
1 'polypeptide(L)'
;MTGTVATVSCVLRRQASADSLQDVGQLISDFLGPDPNLSLSEACAFRSLPLLNWIWRVSCESTASRTSQWTLNNYLRSDPNTNP
;
A
#
# COMPACT_ATOMS: atom_id res chain seq x y z
N MET A 1 7.40 9.32 6.19
CA MET A 1 6.15 9.45 5.41
C MET A 1 5.87 10.84 4.82
N THR A 2 6.60 11.90 5.19
CA THR A 2 6.39 13.26 4.65
C THR A 2 6.86 13.42 3.19
N GLY A 3 7.81 12.59 2.74
CA GLY A 3 8.38 12.70 1.38
C GLY A 3 7.43 12.28 0.25
N THR A 4 6.65 11.21 0.41
CA THR A 4 5.78 10.68 -0.65
C THR A 4 4.60 11.60 -0.96
N VAL A 5 3.97 12.16 0.07
CA VAL A 5 2.89 13.16 -0.07
C VAL A 5 3.38 14.45 -0.71
N ALA A 6 4.59 14.91 -0.36
CA ALA A 6 5.19 16.09 -0.98
C ALA A 6 5.49 15.88 -2.47
N THR A 7 5.98 14.69 -2.85
CA THR A 7 6.22 14.32 -4.25
C THR A 7 4.93 14.29 -5.06
N VAL A 8 3.88 13.62 -4.56
CA VAL A 8 2.56 13.59 -5.23
C VAL A 8 2.01 15.01 -5.38
N SER A 9 2.12 15.83 -4.34
CA SER A 9 1.68 17.24 -4.39
C SER A 9 2.44 18.05 -5.44
N CYS A 10 3.75 17.82 -5.59
CA CYS A 10 4.57 18.48 -6.60
C CYS A 10 4.17 18.09 -8.02
N VAL A 11 3.92 16.79 -8.26
CA VAL A 11 3.50 16.26 -9.56
C VAL A 11 2.12 16.79 -9.94
N LEU A 12 1.15 16.74 -9.02
CA LEU A 12 -0.21 17.25 -9.27
C LEU A 12 -0.23 18.73 -9.60
N ARG A 13 0.56 19.55 -8.89
CA ARG A 13 0.68 21.00 -9.18
C ARG A 13 1.19 21.30 -10.58
N ARG A 14 1.92 20.38 -11.22
CA ARG A 14 2.47 20.55 -12.57
C ARG A 14 1.57 19.99 -13.67
N GLN A 15 0.50 19.27 -13.31
CA GLN A 15 -0.44 18.72 -14.29
C GLN A 15 -1.72 19.56 -14.33
N ALA A 16 -1.89 20.33 -15.40
CA ALA A 16 -3.16 20.97 -15.70
C ALA A 16 -4.20 19.87 -15.97
N SER A 17 -5.38 19.97 -15.34
CA SER A 17 -6.48 19.01 -15.46
C SER A 17 -6.30 17.67 -14.73
N ALA A 18 -5.44 17.58 -13.72
CA ALA A 18 -5.39 16.37 -12.87
C ALA A 18 -6.75 16.02 -12.25
N ASP A 19 -7.57 17.04 -11.96
CA ASP A 19 -8.95 16.88 -11.45
C ASP A 19 -9.92 16.23 -12.45
N SER A 20 -9.56 16.14 -13.73
CA SER A 20 -10.38 15.51 -14.77
C SER A 20 -10.18 14.01 -14.89
N LEU A 21 -9.12 13.45 -14.28
CA LEU A 21 -8.88 12.02 -14.25
C LEU A 21 -9.64 11.39 -13.08
N GLN A 22 -10.72 10.67 -13.41
CA GLN A 22 -11.59 10.00 -12.45
C GLN A 22 -10.84 9.02 -11.51
N ASP A 23 -9.72 8.44 -11.96
CA ASP A 23 -8.98 7.41 -11.22
C ASP A 23 -7.72 7.92 -10.49
N VAL A 24 -7.36 9.20 -10.62
CA VAL A 24 -6.12 9.74 -10.03
C VAL A 24 -6.14 9.64 -8.51
N GLY A 25 -7.29 9.85 -7.87
CA GLY A 25 -7.45 9.71 -6.42
C GLY A 25 -7.15 8.29 -5.93
N GLN A 26 -7.64 7.27 -6.65
CA GLN A 26 -7.38 5.87 -6.30
C GLN A 26 -5.91 5.51 -6.54
N LEU A 27 -5.31 5.96 -7.65
CA LEU A 27 -3.90 5.71 -7.95
C LEU A 27 -2.96 6.35 -6.91
N ILE A 28 -3.28 7.57 -6.47
CA ILE A 28 -2.54 8.25 -5.41
C ILE A 28 -2.69 7.50 -4.08
N SER A 29 -3.91 7.09 -3.75
CA SER A 29 -4.17 6.33 -2.51
C SER A 29 -3.43 4.99 -2.52
N ASP A 30 -3.43 4.31 -3.67
CA ASP A 30 -2.71 3.06 -3.88
C ASP A 30 -1.19 3.24 -3.78
N PHE A 31 -0.66 4.38 -4.23
CA PHE A 31 0.76 4.71 -4.15
C PHE A 31 1.21 5.14 -2.74
N LEU A 32 0.41 5.95 -2.06
CA LEU A 32 0.73 6.43 -0.71
C LEU A 32 0.56 5.33 0.35
N GLY A 33 -0.47 4.49 0.17
CA GLY A 33 -0.83 3.47 1.14
C GLY A 33 -1.36 4.04 2.47
N PRO A 34 -1.76 3.15 3.39
CA PRO A 34 -2.12 3.52 4.76
C PRO A 34 -0.87 3.87 5.60
N ASP A 35 -1.10 4.29 6.85
CA ASP A 35 -0.03 4.50 7.82
C ASP A 35 0.85 3.24 7.94
N PRO A 36 2.19 3.34 8.02
CA PRO A 36 3.08 2.17 8.03
C PRO A 36 3.01 1.46 9.39
N ASN A 37 2.51 2.14 10.43
CA ASN A 37 2.28 1.59 11.76
C ASN A 37 0.85 1.06 11.92
N LEU A 38 0.01 1.18 10.89
CA LEU A 38 -1.33 0.61 10.89
C LEU A 38 -1.23 -0.91 11.06
N SER A 39 -1.73 -1.40 12.20
CA SER A 39 -1.80 -2.83 12.44
C SER A 39 -2.91 -3.48 11.61
N LEU A 40 -2.82 -4.80 11.41
CA LEU A 40 -3.89 -5.55 10.74
C LEU A 40 -5.21 -5.46 11.51
N SER A 41 -5.16 -5.42 12.84
CA SER A 41 -6.37 -5.31 13.66
C SER A 41 -7.09 -3.97 13.43
N GLU A 42 -6.33 -2.89 13.33
CA GLU A 42 -6.88 -1.57 12.98
C GLU A 42 -7.40 -1.56 11.55
N ALA A 43 -6.67 -2.14 10.60
CA ALA A 43 -7.12 -2.31 9.21
C ALA A 43 -8.47 -3.02 9.11
N CYS A 44 -8.64 -4.11 9.86
CA CYS A 44 -9.89 -4.87 9.93
C CYS A 44 -11.04 -4.08 10.56
N ALA A 45 -10.75 -3.18 11.51
CA ALA A 45 -11.77 -2.34 12.14
C ALA A 45 -12.44 -1.38 11.14
N PHE A 46 -11.73 -0.97 10.08
CA PHE A 46 -12.32 -0.17 8.99
C PHE A 46 -13.33 -0.93 8.13
N ARG A 47 -13.39 -2.28 8.23
CA ARG A 47 -14.26 -3.15 7.40
C ARG A 47 -14.21 -2.85 5.91
N SER A 48 -13.06 -2.38 5.43
CA SER A 48 -12.84 -1.97 4.05
C SER A 48 -12.16 -3.10 3.28
N LEU A 49 -12.92 -3.84 2.47
CA LEU A 49 -12.37 -4.85 1.57
C LEU A 49 -11.33 -4.28 0.60
N PRO A 50 -11.51 -3.08 0.00
CA PRO A 50 -10.46 -2.48 -0.82
C PRO A 50 -9.14 -2.30 -0.07
N LEU A 51 -9.18 -1.85 1.18
CA LEU A 51 -7.99 -1.68 2.01
C LEU A 51 -7.31 -3.03 2.29
N LEU A 52 -8.09 -4.05 2.67
CA LEU A 52 -7.55 -5.39 2.96
C LEU A 52 -6.95 -6.05 1.71
N ASN A 53 -7.61 -5.90 0.56
CA ASN A 53 -7.09 -6.37 -0.73
C ASN A 53 -5.80 -5.63 -1.13
N TRP A 54 -5.74 -4.31 -0.90
CA TRP A 54 -4.53 -3.54 -1.14
C TRP A 54 -3.38 -4.04 -0.27
N ILE A 55 -3.60 -4.16 1.05
CA ILE A 55 -2.62 -4.67 2.04
C ILE A 55 -2.11 -6.05 1.59
N TRP A 56 -3.03 -6.94 1.23
CA TRP A 56 -2.69 -8.25 0.70
C TRP A 56 -1.83 -8.14 -0.57
N ARG A 57 -2.26 -7.37 -1.58
CA ARG A 57 -1.57 -7.25 -2.88
C ARG A 57 -0.15 -6.72 -2.77
N VAL A 58 0.11 -5.76 -1.88
CA VAL A 58 1.47 -5.21 -1.68
C VAL A 58 2.32 -6.05 -0.72
N SER A 59 1.76 -7.13 -0.17
CA SER A 59 2.50 -8.00 0.74
C SER A 59 3.52 -8.86 0.01
N CYS A 60 4.72 -8.98 0.59
CA CYS A 60 5.82 -9.76 0.01
C CYS A 60 5.41 -11.22 -0.16
N GLU A 61 5.44 -11.70 -1.40
CA GLU A 61 5.03 -13.07 -1.72
C GLU A 61 6.08 -14.10 -1.32
N SER A 62 7.36 -13.71 -1.28
CA SER A 62 8.45 -14.60 -0.95
C SER A 62 9.34 -14.06 0.16
N THR A 63 9.93 -14.99 0.92
CA THR A 63 10.94 -14.68 1.92
C THR A 63 12.16 -13.95 1.33
N ALA A 64 12.49 -14.19 0.06
CA ALA A 64 13.63 -13.57 -0.62
C ALA A 64 13.41 -12.08 -0.94
N SER A 65 12.16 -11.65 -1.09
CA SER A 65 11.80 -10.23 -1.31
C SER A 65 11.50 -9.49 0.00
N ARG A 66 11.68 -10.15 1.15
CA ARG A 66 11.47 -9.52 2.45
C ARG A 66 12.60 -8.57 2.80
N THR A 67 12.23 -7.37 3.23
CA THR A 67 13.18 -6.48 3.91
C THR A 67 13.41 -6.95 5.35
N SER A 68 14.52 -6.58 5.99
CA SER A 68 14.75 -6.89 7.42
C SER A 68 13.87 -6.06 8.37
N GLN A 69 13.01 -5.18 7.84
CA GLN A 69 12.14 -4.33 8.64
C GLN A 69 10.80 -5.03 8.91
N TRP A 70 10.32 -4.90 10.15
CA TRP A 70 8.99 -5.36 10.53
C TRP A 70 7.93 -4.41 9.97
N THR A 71 7.34 -4.77 8.83
CA THR A 71 6.14 -4.10 8.32
C THR A 71 5.07 -5.14 8.05
N LEU A 72 3.81 -4.75 8.23
CA LEU A 72 2.67 -5.66 8.11
C LEU A 72 2.65 -6.39 6.75
N ASN A 73 2.91 -5.65 5.68
CA ASN A 73 2.95 -6.17 4.31
C ASN A 73 4.10 -7.19 4.10
N ASN A 74 5.17 -7.10 4.87
CA ASN A 74 6.34 -7.95 4.68
C ASN A 74 6.14 -9.39 5.23
N TYR A 75 5.18 -9.57 6.15
CA TYR A 75 4.97 -10.82 6.90
C TYR A 75 3.55 -11.40 6.80
N LEU A 76 2.64 -10.73 6.09
CA LEU A 76 1.28 -11.22 5.87
C LEU A 76 1.19 -12.44 4.96
N ARG A 77 2.08 -12.51 3.97
CA ARG A 77 2.20 -13.64 3.04
C ARG A 77 3.46 -14.43 3.35
N SER A 78 3.34 -15.73 3.26
CA SER A 78 4.48 -16.66 3.28
C SER A 78 4.40 -17.50 2.02
N ASP A 79 5.56 -17.86 1.47
CA ASP A 79 5.65 -18.78 0.35
C ASP A 79 4.80 -20.02 0.67
N PRO A 80 3.96 -20.50 -0.26
CA PRO A 80 3.40 -21.83 -0.14
C PRO A 80 4.58 -22.80 -0.21
N ASN A 81 5.09 -23.21 0.94
CA ASN A 81 5.98 -24.35 1.06
C ASN A 81 5.17 -25.61 0.71
N THR A 82 4.81 -25.79 -0.56
CA THR A 82 4.47 -27.09 -1.10
C THR A 82 5.75 -27.89 -1.14
N ASN A 83 6.08 -28.50 0.00
CA ASN A 83 6.95 -29.66 0.03
C ASN A 83 6.20 -30.77 -0.74
N PRO A 84 6.69 -31.23 -1.91
CA PRO A 84 6.10 -32.37 -2.60
C PRO A 84 6.26 -33.68 -1.81
#